data_AF-A0A1I7KYR6-F1
#
_entry.id   AF-A0A1I7KYR6-F1
#
_cell.length_a   1.000
_cell.length_b   1.000
_cell.length_c   1.000
_cell.angle_alpha   90.00
_cell.angle_beta   90.00
_cell.angle_gamma   90.00
#
_symmetry.space_group_name_H-M   'P 1'
#
loop_
_entity.id
_entity.type
_entity.pdbx_description
1 polymer ?
#
loop_
_entity_poly.entity_id
_entity_poly.type
_entity_poly.pdbx_seq_one_letter_code
_entity_poly.pdbx_strand_id
1 'polypeptide(L)'
;MLRVQKKDLGQFGETELAALIHSRGWQSVLPHALGNQQLLLVADQLHDLLAGHGWDAARGPGSAALPITLLLLSKAGVPCQGQGMDVEMGTLHEAMTLLSVTVDREIVRRMLQRGDDATDPGLMQGLEELVRYSQASAKAPRLA
;
A
#
# COMPACT_ATOMS: atom_id res chain seq x y z
N MET A 1 8.18 -23.98 -7.25
CA MET A 1 7.17 -23.06 -6.69
C MET A 1 7.35 -23.01 -5.18
N LEU A 2 7.86 -21.90 -4.63
CA LEU A 2 8.04 -21.73 -3.19
C LEU A 2 6.67 -21.53 -2.53
N ARG A 3 6.09 -22.61 -1.99
CA ARG A 3 4.93 -22.53 -1.09
C ARG A 3 5.43 -22.09 0.28
N VAL A 4 5.56 -20.79 0.49
CA VAL A 4 5.75 -20.25 1.84
C VAL A 4 4.43 -20.43 2.58
N GLN A 5 4.43 -21.20 3.67
CA GLN A 5 3.22 -21.43 4.46
C GLN A 5 2.88 -20.14 5.22
N LYS A 6 1.64 -19.63 5.10
CA LYS A 6 1.12 -18.43 5.81
C LYS A 6 1.45 -18.40 7.31
N LYS A 7 1.67 -19.56 7.93
CA LYS A 7 1.98 -19.72 9.36
C LYS A 7 3.42 -19.34 9.75
N ASP A 8 4.35 -19.36 8.80
CA ASP A 8 5.77 -19.10 9.06
C ASP A 8 6.17 -17.63 8.80
N LEU A 9 5.26 -16.83 8.20
CA LEU A 9 5.52 -15.44 7.81
C LEU A 9 5.36 -14.43 8.95
N GLY A 10 5.04 -14.85 10.18
CA GLY A 10 4.83 -13.92 11.31
C GLY A 10 3.60 -13.01 11.13
N GLN A 11 3.45 -12.02 12.01
CA GLN A 11 2.37 -11.02 11.95
C GLN A 11 2.95 -9.67 11.51
N PHE A 12 2.27 -9.01 10.57
CA PHE A 12 2.59 -7.63 10.16
C PHE A 12 1.28 -6.86 10.08
N GLY A 13 0.90 -6.27 11.21
CA GLY A 13 -0.31 -5.48 11.38
C GLY A 13 0.02 -4.04 11.75
N GLU A 14 -0.95 -3.36 12.34
CA GLU A 14 -0.88 -1.94 12.69
C GLU A 14 0.24 -1.62 13.69
N THR A 15 0.48 -2.51 14.67
CA THR A 15 1.50 -2.33 15.71
C THR A 15 2.91 -2.40 15.15
N GLU A 16 3.19 -3.41 14.32
CA GLU A 16 4.50 -3.56 13.67
C GLU A 16 4.76 -2.42 12.67
N LEU A 17 3.73 -2.01 11.94
CA LEU A 17 3.79 -0.86 11.05
C LEU A 17 4.07 0.43 11.81
N ALA A 18 3.39 0.67 12.94
CA ALA A 18 3.63 1.84 13.77
C ALA A 18 5.07 1.86 14.29
N ALA A 19 5.61 0.73 14.77
CA ALA A 19 7.00 0.64 15.21
C ALA A 19 8.00 0.90 14.06
N LEU A 20 7.69 0.42 12.86
CA LEU A 20 8.51 0.66 11.67
C LEU A 20 8.55 2.16 11.31
N ILE A 21 7.39 2.82 11.29
CA ILE A 21 7.27 4.25 11.01
C ILE A 21 7.99 5.09 12.07
N HIS A 22 7.84 4.76 13.37
CA HIS A 22 8.50 5.50 14.45
C HIS A 22 10.02 5.40 14.37
N SER A 23 10.56 4.26 13.93
CA SER A 23 12.02 4.03 13.90
C SER A 23 12.70 4.55 12.65
N ARG A 24 12.04 4.53 11.49
CA ARG A 24 12.67 4.82 10.19
C ARG A 24 11.95 5.88 9.35
N GLY A 25 10.89 6.49 9.89
CA GLY A 25 10.05 7.45 9.19
C GLY A 25 9.06 6.78 8.25
N TRP A 26 8.28 7.58 7.53
CA TRP A 26 7.23 7.05 6.66
C TRP A 26 7.78 6.34 5.41
N GLN A 27 8.97 6.70 4.90
CA GLN A 27 9.54 6.08 3.70
C GLN A 27 9.84 4.58 3.89
N SER A 28 9.96 4.10 5.13
CA SER A 28 10.22 2.69 5.42
C SER A 28 9.05 1.77 5.07
N VAL A 29 7.88 2.34 4.79
CA VAL A 29 6.69 1.57 4.36
C VAL A 29 6.66 1.34 2.85
N LEU A 30 7.60 1.95 2.09
CA LEU A 30 7.69 1.77 0.65
C LEU A 30 8.14 0.34 0.32
N PRO A 31 7.65 -0.27 -0.77
CA PRO A 31 7.94 -1.66 -1.12
C PRO A 31 9.44 -2.01 -1.13
N HIS A 32 10.28 -1.10 -1.63
CA HIS A 32 11.74 -1.31 -1.68
C HIS A 32 12.40 -1.30 -0.28
N ALA A 33 11.79 -0.64 0.71
CA ALA A 33 12.33 -0.53 2.07
C ALA A 33 11.86 -1.64 3.01
N LEU A 34 10.79 -2.34 2.64
CA LEU A 34 10.26 -3.48 3.42
C LEU A 34 11.18 -4.69 3.33
N GLY A 35 11.27 -5.47 4.42
CA GLY A 35 11.93 -6.78 4.39
C GLY A 35 11.17 -7.78 3.52
N ASN A 36 11.83 -8.83 3.01
CA ASN A 36 11.20 -9.83 2.14
C ASN A 36 9.92 -10.44 2.74
N GLN A 37 9.96 -10.73 4.05
CA GLN A 37 8.83 -11.30 4.78
C GLN A 37 7.65 -10.32 4.87
N GLN A 38 7.92 -9.05 5.17
CA GLN A 38 6.91 -7.99 5.23
C GLN A 38 6.29 -7.73 3.85
N LEU A 39 7.11 -7.74 2.80
CA LEU A 39 6.67 -7.52 1.43
C LEU A 39 5.69 -8.61 0.98
N LEU A 40 5.99 -9.88 1.28
CA LEU A 40 5.09 -11.00 0.98
C LEU A 40 3.77 -10.91 1.78
N LEU A 41 3.82 -10.49 3.04
CA LEU A 41 2.62 -10.29 3.86
C LEU A 41 1.75 -9.13 3.33
N VAL A 42 2.37 -8.01 2.95
CA VAL A 42 1.63 -6.87 2.37
C VAL A 42 1.01 -7.26 1.03
N ALA A 43 1.71 -8.03 0.19
CA ALA A 43 1.17 -8.53 -1.07
C ALA A 43 -0.07 -9.41 -0.86
N ASP A 44 0.00 -10.31 0.12
CA ASP A 44 -1.12 -11.19 0.47
C ASP A 44 -2.31 -10.40 1.04
N GLN A 45 -2.04 -9.44 1.93
CA GLN A 45 -3.07 -8.55 2.48
C GLN A 45 -3.73 -7.68 1.40
N LEU A 46 -2.97 -7.17 0.43
CA LEU A 46 -3.51 -6.40 -0.70
C LEU A 46 -4.39 -7.26 -1.60
N HIS A 47 -3.96 -8.48 -1.91
CA HIS A 47 -4.80 -9.42 -2.66
C HIS A 47 -6.08 -9.77 -1.92
N ASP A 48 -6.02 -10.03 -0.61
CA ASP A 48 -7.19 -10.31 0.20
C ASP A 48 -8.14 -9.10 0.27
N LEU A 49 -7.62 -7.86 0.36
CA LEU A 49 -8.42 -6.64 0.33
C LEU A 49 -9.07 -6.40 -1.04
N LEU A 50 -8.32 -6.56 -2.13
CA LEU A 50 -8.83 -6.37 -3.50
C LEU A 50 -9.83 -7.45 -3.91
N ALA A 51 -9.68 -8.67 -3.40
CA ALA A 51 -10.64 -9.77 -3.59
C ALA A 51 -11.90 -9.64 -2.71
N GLY A 52 -11.96 -8.65 -1.83
CA GLY A 52 -13.09 -8.45 -0.90
C GLY A 52 -13.12 -9.42 0.28
N HIS A 53 -12.00 -10.12 0.55
CA HIS A 53 -11.85 -11.08 1.64
C HIS A 53 -11.21 -10.47 2.91
N GLY A 54 -10.66 -9.24 2.82
CA GLY A 54 -9.78 -8.65 3.82
C GLY A 54 -10.41 -7.85 4.98
N TRP A 55 -11.73 -7.85 5.16
CA TRP A 55 -12.42 -7.08 6.22
C TRP A 55 -12.89 -7.92 7.41
N ASP A 56 -12.55 -9.21 7.48
CA ASP A 56 -13.02 -10.05 8.58
C ASP A 56 -12.26 -9.77 9.88
N ALA A 57 -12.90 -9.04 10.79
CA ALA A 57 -12.41 -8.78 12.15
C ALA A 57 -12.16 -10.08 12.95
N ALA A 58 -12.70 -11.22 12.52
CA ALA A 58 -12.47 -12.51 13.15
C ALA A 58 -11.18 -13.23 12.69
N ARG A 59 -10.47 -12.74 11.67
CA ARG A 59 -9.34 -13.46 11.03
C ARG A 59 -7.92 -13.00 11.40
N GLY A 60 -7.72 -12.03 12.28
CA GLY A 60 -6.39 -11.74 12.82
C GLY A 60 -6.13 -10.26 13.17
N PRO A 61 -4.97 -9.96 13.78
CA PRO A 61 -4.68 -8.66 14.34
C PRO A 61 -4.25 -7.67 13.24
N GLY A 62 -5.20 -6.95 12.66
CA GLY A 62 -4.96 -5.76 11.83
C GLY A 62 -4.26 -6.00 10.48
N SER A 63 -4.77 -5.37 9.42
CA SER A 63 -4.10 -5.35 8.11
C SER A 63 -3.14 -4.16 8.07
N ALA A 64 -1.87 -4.37 7.69
CA ALA A 64 -0.92 -3.27 7.48
C ALA A 64 -1.07 -2.65 6.08
N ALA A 65 -1.55 -3.42 5.09
CA ALA A 65 -1.71 -2.97 3.71
C ALA A 65 -2.62 -1.74 3.56
N LEU A 66 -3.76 -1.71 4.26
CA LEU A 66 -4.69 -0.58 4.20
C LEU A 66 -4.10 0.70 4.85
N PRO A 67 -3.59 0.66 6.09
CA PRO A 67 -2.85 1.77 6.68
C PRO A 67 -1.67 2.26 5.84
N ILE A 68 -0.91 1.35 5.19
CA ILE A 68 0.17 1.73 4.26
C ILE A 68 -0.42 2.52 3.09
N THR A 69 -1.49 2.04 2.47
CA THR A 69 -2.13 2.72 1.34
C THR A 69 -2.62 4.12 1.73
N LEU A 70 -3.30 4.24 2.88
CA LEU A 70 -3.79 5.52 3.39
C LEU A 70 -2.64 6.48 3.73
N LEU A 71 -1.56 5.98 4.35
CA LEU A 71 -0.38 6.79 4.64
C LEU A 71 0.25 7.33 3.35
N LEU A 72 0.41 6.47 2.32
CA LEU A 72 1.00 6.89 1.05
C LEU A 72 0.12 7.89 0.31
N LEU A 73 -1.20 7.71 0.32
CA LEU A 73 -2.15 8.68 -0.24
C LEU A 73 -2.10 10.03 0.52
N SER A 74 -1.91 10.01 1.84
CA SER A 74 -1.76 11.22 2.64
C SER A 74 -0.47 11.96 2.25
N LYS A 75 0.60 11.22 1.97
CA LYS A 75 1.86 11.79 1.45
C LYS A 75 1.76 12.26 0.01
N ALA A 76 0.90 11.66 -0.81
CA ALA A 76 0.60 12.09 -2.17
C ALA A 76 -0.29 13.35 -2.26
N GLY A 77 -0.72 13.90 -1.12
CA GLY A 77 -1.43 15.19 -1.08
C GLY A 77 -2.95 15.09 -0.95
N VAL A 78 -3.49 13.94 -0.57
CA VAL A 78 -4.90 13.88 -0.15
C VAL A 78 -5.09 14.68 1.15
N PRO A 79 -6.07 15.58 1.22
CA PRO A 79 -6.36 16.32 2.44
C PRO A 79 -6.85 15.38 3.54
N CYS A 80 -6.11 15.29 4.64
CA CYS A 80 -6.60 14.68 5.87
C CYS A 80 -7.48 15.71 6.61
N GLN A 81 -8.78 15.44 6.72
CA GLN A 81 -9.70 16.26 7.50
C GLN A 81 -9.82 15.68 8.92
N GLY A 82 -9.08 16.25 9.87
CA GLY A 82 -9.11 15.84 11.27
C GLY A 82 -8.58 14.41 11.46
N GLN A 83 -9.41 13.50 12.00
CA GLN A 83 -9.09 12.08 12.19
C GLN A 83 -9.41 11.21 10.96
N GLY A 84 -10.02 11.80 9.92
CA GLY A 84 -10.48 11.08 8.73
C GLY A 84 -9.74 11.51 7.48
N MET A 85 -9.79 10.63 6.48
CA MET A 85 -9.29 10.88 5.14
C MET A 85 -10.46 10.84 4.18
N ASP A 86 -10.74 11.95 3.50
CA ASP A 86 -11.82 12.02 2.52
C ASP A 86 -11.28 11.56 1.16
N VAL A 87 -11.47 10.27 0.87
CA VAL A 87 -10.98 9.61 -0.36
C VAL A 87 -12.14 8.89 -1.01
N GLU A 88 -12.36 9.18 -2.30
CA GLU A 88 -13.32 8.44 -3.10
C GLU A 88 -12.91 6.96 -3.17
N MET A 89 -13.88 6.05 -2.99
CA MET A 89 -13.62 4.60 -2.98
C MET A 89 -12.90 4.13 -4.26
N GLY A 90 -13.19 4.75 -5.41
CA GLY A 90 -12.47 4.49 -6.66
C GLY A 90 -10.98 4.83 -6.58
N THR A 91 -10.63 6.00 -6.04
CA THR A 91 -9.24 6.40 -5.81
C THR A 91 -8.54 5.49 -4.82
N LEU A 92 -9.23 5.06 -3.74
CA LEU A 92 -8.65 4.10 -2.79
C LEU A 92 -8.38 2.76 -3.45
N HIS A 93 -9.32 2.25 -4.26
CA HIS A 93 -9.16 0.99 -4.99
C HIS A 93 -8.01 1.05 -6.00
N GLU A 94 -7.91 2.13 -6.77
CA GLU A 94 -6.81 2.32 -7.73
C GLU A 94 -5.46 2.46 -7.02
N ALA A 95 -5.41 3.15 -5.88
CA ALA A 95 -4.19 3.25 -5.07
C ALA A 95 -3.74 1.90 -4.52
N MET A 96 -4.67 1.09 -3.99
CA MET A 96 -4.38 -0.28 -3.55
C MET A 96 -3.91 -1.16 -4.73
N THR A 97 -4.51 -0.99 -5.90
CA THR A 97 -4.12 -1.72 -7.12
C THR A 97 -2.71 -1.34 -7.56
N LEU A 98 -2.38 -0.04 -7.59
CA LEU A 98 -1.04 0.46 -7.91
C LEU A 98 0.00 -0.04 -6.90
N LEU A 99 -0.35 -0.03 -5.61
CA LEU A 99 0.51 -0.57 -4.55
C LEU A 99 0.73 -2.08 -4.73
N SER A 100 -0.32 -2.85 -5.03
CA SER A 100 -0.24 -4.30 -5.27
C SER A 100 0.71 -4.62 -6.41
N VAL A 101 0.55 -3.96 -7.56
CA VAL A 101 1.43 -4.13 -8.73
C VAL A 101 2.87 -3.76 -8.41
N THR A 102 3.09 -2.69 -7.63
CA THR A 102 4.44 -2.26 -7.25
C THR A 102 5.09 -3.26 -6.29
N VAL A 103 4.34 -3.78 -5.33
CA VAL A 103 4.80 -4.81 -4.39
C VAL A 103 5.15 -6.09 -5.15
N ASP A 104 4.31 -6.54 -6.08
CA ASP A 104 4.59 -7.71 -6.93
C ASP A 104 5.84 -7.52 -7.79
N ARG A 105 5.99 -6.33 -8.39
CA ARG A 105 7.19 -5.98 -9.15
C ARG A 105 8.45 -6.04 -8.28
N GLU A 106 8.39 -5.54 -7.06
CA GLU A 106 9.51 -5.59 -6.11
C GLU A 106 9.82 -7.03 -5.68
N ILE A 107 8.82 -7.87 -5.45
CA ILE A 107 9.01 -9.31 -5.18
C ILE A 107 9.75 -9.98 -6.35
N VAL A 108 9.25 -9.78 -7.58
CA VAL A 108 9.87 -10.34 -8.78
C VAL A 108 11.29 -9.83 -8.97
N ARG A 109 11.52 -8.53 -8.76
CA ARG A 109 12.86 -7.91 -8.83
C ARG A 109 13.84 -8.58 -7.86
N ARG A 110 13.44 -8.77 -6.60
CA ARG A 110 14.27 -9.44 -5.59
C ARG A 110 14.51 -10.91 -5.91
N MET A 111 13.51 -11.60 -6.46
CA MET A 111 13.66 -12.99 -6.92
C MET A 111 14.65 -13.12 -8.08
N LEU A 112 14.68 -12.13 -8.98
CA LEU A 112 15.58 -12.13 -10.15
C LEU A 112 16.99 -11.63 -9.84
N GLN A 113 17.29 -11.20 -8.60
CA GLN A 113 18.59 -10.65 -8.18
C GLN A 113 19.15 -9.58 -9.14
N ARG A 114 18.29 -8.88 -9.90
CA ARG A 114 18.71 -7.79 -10.77
C ARG A 114 19.08 -6.62 -9.87
N GLY A 115 20.39 -6.43 -9.69
CA GLY A 115 21.00 -5.26 -9.04
C GLY A 115 20.83 -4.01 -9.88
N ASP A 116 19.60 -3.61 -10.14
CA ASP A 116 19.30 -2.35 -10.81
C ASP A 116 18.93 -1.32 -9.74
N ASP A 117 19.92 -0.61 -9.19
CA ASP A 117 19.83 0.35 -8.06
C ASP A 117 18.84 1.53 -8.25
N ALA A 118 18.03 1.53 -9.30
CA ALA A 118 16.92 2.45 -9.46
C ALA A 118 15.85 2.17 -8.39
N THR A 119 15.93 2.89 -7.27
CA THR A 119 14.84 3.07 -6.32
C THR A 119 13.64 3.55 -7.13
N ASP A 120 12.63 2.69 -7.35
CA ASP A 120 11.53 2.96 -8.30
C ASP A 120 10.70 4.17 -7.80
N PRO A 121 10.84 5.36 -8.40
CA PRO A 121 10.09 6.54 -7.99
C PRO A 121 8.63 6.49 -8.48
N GLY A 122 8.27 5.47 -9.28
CA GLY A 122 6.99 5.36 -9.95
C GLY A 122 5.78 5.22 -9.02
N LEU A 123 5.94 4.66 -7.81
CA LEU A 123 4.81 4.50 -6.88
C LEU A 123 4.30 5.85 -6.38
N MET A 124 5.18 6.69 -5.82
CA MET A 124 4.76 7.99 -5.28
C MET A 124 4.30 8.92 -6.39
N GLN A 125 5.00 8.93 -7.54
CA GLN A 125 4.57 9.71 -8.70
C GLN A 125 3.18 9.25 -9.21
N GLY A 126 2.95 7.94 -9.31
CA GLY A 126 1.65 7.40 -9.73
C GLY A 126 0.53 7.73 -8.76
N LEU A 127 0.80 7.72 -7.45
CA LEU A 127 -0.17 8.14 -6.43
C LEU A 127 -0.45 9.65 -6.49
N GLU A 128 0.57 10.49 -6.69
CA GLU A 128 0.39 11.94 -6.86
C GLU A 128 -0.45 12.27 -8.10
N GLU A 129 -0.21 11.57 -9.22
CA GLU A 129 -1.01 11.68 -10.44
C GLU A 129 -2.46 11.27 -10.16
N LEU A 130 -2.68 10.13 -9.51
CA LEU A 130 -4.00 9.62 -9.12
C LEU A 130 -4.79 10.65 -8.29
N VAL A 131 -4.14 11.22 -7.28
CA VAL A 131 -4.72 12.24 -6.40
C VAL A 131 -5.02 13.53 -7.17
N ARG A 132 -4.17 13.90 -8.13
CA ARG A 132 -4.43 15.06 -9.00
C ARG A 132 -5.63 14.83 -9.91
N TYR A 133 -5.77 13.62 -10.46
CA TYR A 133 -6.92 13.25 -11.30
C TYR A 133 -8.22 13.23 -10.50
N SER A 134 -8.23 12.66 -9.29
CA SER A 134 -9.43 12.63 -8.45
C SER A 134 -9.88 14.04 -8.03
N GLN A 135 -8.94 14.91 -7.65
CA GLN A 135 -9.23 16.31 -7.31
C GLN A 135 -9.70 17.13 -8.53
N ALA A 136 -9.18 16.86 -9.72
CA ALA A 136 -9.62 17.49 -10.95
C ALA A 136 -11.04 17.05 -11.35
N SER A 137 -11.34 15.75 -11.20
CA SER A 137 -12.67 15.18 -11.41
C SER A 137 -13.70 15.76 -10.44
N ALA A 138 -13.34 15.93 -9.17
CA ALA A 138 -14.19 16.55 -8.14
C ALA A 138 -14.49 18.04 -8.41
N LYS A 139 -13.61 18.76 -9.14
CA LYS A 139 -13.80 20.17 -9.53
C LYS A 139 -14.54 20.37 -10.86
N ALA A 140 -14.77 19.32 -11.65
CA ALA A 140 -15.53 19.44 -12.89
C ALA A 140 -17.01 19.69 -12.56
N PRO A 141 -17.64 20.75 -13.09
CA PRO A 141 -19.06 20.97 -12.87
C PRO A 141 -19.84 19.82 -13.52
N ARG A 142 -20.59 19.06 -12.70
CA ARG A 142 -21.58 18.11 -13.21
C ARG A 142 -22.61 18.94 -13.97
N LEU A 143 -22.52 18.93 -15.30
CA LEU A 143 -23.55 19.47 -16.18
C LEU A 143 -24.85 18.71 -15.88
N ALA A 144 -25.78 19.41 -15.23
CA ALA A 144 -27.15 19.00 -15.00
C ALA A 144 -27.98 19.11 -16.28
#